data_AF-A0A3M0WNL0-F1
#
_entry.id   AF-A0A3M0WNL0-F1
#
_cell.length_a   1.000
_cell.length_b   1.000
_cell.length_c   1.000
_cell.angle_alpha   90.00
_cell.angle_beta   90.00
_cell.angle_gamma   90.00
#
_symmetry.space_group_name_H-M   'P 1'
#
loop_
_entity.id
_entity.type
_entity.pdbx_description
1 polymer ?
#
loop_
_entity_poly.entity_id
_entity_poly.type
_entity_poly.pdbx_seq_one_letter_code
_entity_poly.pdbx_strand_id
1 'polypeptide(L)'
;AAANFYGIVVAPGEEFSFNKYLGSISEADGYEEGLIIVGGQTIKGVGGGVCQVSTTIYQTAFFAGYPIVARQEHGYWLDYYNDGEGPGMDATVFSPIVDFRFVNNTPYHLLIENYYNQELEALTFKFYSTSMGWTVEKGETQILNETEVPGPEEDRWEFDPDLPPGTVEQIDFATQGADVIVQRIVRDANGNELINEFFTSHYIPYPNTFHYGPGVEPYDYSLVPESKP
;
A
#
# COMPACT_ATOMS: atom_id res chain seq x y z
N ALA A 1 2.89 -1.60 13.81
CA ALA A 1 1.81 -0.86 13.09
C ALA A 1 0.41 -1.45 13.30
N ALA A 2 0.10 -2.66 12.80
CA ALA A 2 -1.27 -3.19 12.76
C ALA A 2 -2.00 -3.25 14.12
N ALA A 3 -1.28 -3.53 15.21
CA ALA A 3 -1.84 -3.59 16.56
C ALA A 3 -2.58 -2.31 16.98
N ASN A 4 -2.16 -1.13 16.49
CA ASN A 4 -2.81 0.15 16.80
C ASN A 4 -4.23 0.25 16.23
N PHE A 5 -4.56 -0.62 15.27
CA PHE A 5 -5.84 -0.66 14.61
C PHE A 5 -6.76 -1.78 15.13
N TYR A 6 -6.43 -2.39 16.26
CA TYR A 6 -7.29 -3.40 16.88
C TYR A 6 -8.29 -2.75 17.84
N GLY A 7 -9.58 -3.03 17.65
CA GLY A 7 -10.64 -2.57 18.55
C GLY A 7 -11.06 -1.11 18.35
N ILE A 8 -10.78 -0.52 17.17
CA ILE A 8 -11.22 0.84 16.86
C ILE A 8 -12.72 0.84 16.65
N VAL A 9 -13.41 1.79 17.28
CA VAL A 9 -14.84 2.04 17.03
C VAL A 9 -14.99 3.38 16.33
N VAL A 10 -15.56 3.37 15.13
CA VAL A 10 -15.88 4.56 14.33
C VAL A 10 -17.37 4.84 14.45
N ALA A 11 -17.73 5.98 15.05
CA ALA A 11 -19.13 6.34 15.30
C ALA A 11 -19.89 6.67 14.01
N PRO A 12 -21.24 6.63 14.03
CA PRO A 12 -22.06 7.16 12.94
C PRO A 12 -21.67 8.59 12.56
N GLY A 13 -21.38 8.81 11.28
CA GLY A 13 -20.92 10.10 10.72
C GLY A 13 -19.47 10.45 11.02
N GLU A 14 -18.72 9.62 11.75
CA GLU A 14 -17.30 9.86 12.04
C GLU A 14 -16.43 9.54 10.83
N GLU A 15 -15.42 10.39 10.60
CA GLU A 15 -14.33 10.13 9.68
C GLU A 15 -13.22 9.34 10.38
N PHE A 16 -12.90 8.16 9.83
CA PHE A 16 -11.68 7.45 10.15
C PHE A 16 -10.50 8.13 9.46
N SER A 17 -9.40 8.32 10.20
CA SER A 17 -8.11 8.76 9.68
C SER A 17 -7.03 7.79 10.10
N PHE A 18 -6.27 7.27 9.14
CA PHE A 18 -5.20 6.31 9.42
C PHE A 18 -4.14 6.94 10.33
N ASN A 19 -3.68 8.15 10.01
CA ASN A 19 -2.66 8.86 10.78
C ASN A 19 -3.14 9.20 12.21
N LYS A 20 -4.44 9.42 12.44
CA LYS A 20 -5.01 9.62 13.79
C LYS A 20 -4.77 8.40 14.69
N TYR A 21 -4.89 7.19 14.15
CA TYR A 21 -4.76 5.95 14.93
C TYR A 21 -3.35 5.35 14.89
N LEU A 22 -2.57 5.64 13.85
CA LEU A 22 -1.20 5.14 13.72
C LEU A 22 -0.31 5.56 14.90
N GLY A 23 -0.49 6.79 15.41
CA GLY A 23 0.36 7.34 16.46
C GLY A 23 1.76 7.73 15.97
N SER A 24 2.72 7.88 16.87
CA SER A 24 4.12 8.10 16.52
C SER A 24 4.74 6.84 15.94
N ILE A 25 5.56 7.01 14.90
CA ILE A 25 6.37 5.94 14.30
C ILE A 25 7.75 6.03 14.92
N SER A 26 8.05 5.17 15.90
CA SER A 26 9.37 5.07 16.52
C SER A 26 9.66 3.64 16.97
N GLU A 27 10.93 3.27 17.10
CA GLU A 27 11.32 1.97 17.67
C GLU A 27 10.75 1.79 19.09
N ALA A 28 10.70 2.89 19.86
CA ALA A 28 10.14 2.89 21.21
C ALA A 28 8.63 2.56 21.23
N ASP A 29 7.93 2.82 20.12
CA ASP A 29 6.52 2.51 19.94
C ASP A 29 6.30 1.12 19.29
N GLY A 30 7.37 0.31 19.19
CA GLY A 30 7.33 -1.07 18.69
C GLY A 30 7.28 -1.18 17.17
N TYR A 31 7.72 -0.13 16.44
CA TYR A 31 7.93 -0.22 15.00
C TYR A 31 9.30 -0.82 14.71
N GLU A 32 9.33 -1.76 13.78
CA GLU A 32 10.56 -2.35 13.29
C GLU A 32 11.10 -1.55 12.11
N GLU A 33 12.41 -1.66 11.92
CA GLU A 33 13.08 -1.20 10.71
C GLU A 33 12.67 -2.09 9.53
N GLY A 34 12.30 -1.49 8.42
CA GLY A 34 12.01 -2.19 7.19
C GLY A 34 12.07 -1.24 6.00
N LEU A 35 11.62 -1.70 4.84
CA LEU A 35 11.60 -0.88 3.65
C LEU A 35 10.48 0.16 3.74
N ILE A 36 10.83 1.43 3.53
CA ILE A 36 9.92 2.56 3.44
C ILE A 36 10.18 3.33 2.14
N ILE A 37 9.16 3.96 1.58
CA ILE A 37 9.30 4.79 0.39
C ILE A 37 9.26 6.26 0.79
N VAL A 38 10.37 6.97 0.59
CA VAL A 38 10.50 8.39 0.91
C VAL A 38 11.15 9.11 -0.27
N GLY A 39 10.55 10.22 -0.72
CA GLY A 39 11.11 11.01 -1.83
C GLY A 39 11.19 10.25 -3.16
N GLY A 40 10.43 9.18 -3.33
CA GLY A 40 10.50 8.32 -4.52
C GLY A 40 11.68 7.35 -4.52
N GLN A 41 12.16 6.94 -3.35
CA GLN A 41 13.17 5.89 -3.18
C GLN A 41 12.75 4.95 -2.05
N THR A 42 12.96 3.64 -2.25
CA THR A 42 12.88 2.65 -1.17
C THR A 42 14.17 2.71 -0.36
N ILE A 43 14.04 3.01 0.93
CA ILE A 43 15.16 3.03 1.88
C ILE A 43 14.82 2.18 3.10
N LYS A 44 15.84 1.74 3.85
CA LYS A 44 15.64 1.17 5.19
C LYS A 44 15.25 2.29 6.16
N GLY A 45 14.21 2.06 6.95
CA GLY A 45 13.78 3.00 7.97
C GLY A 45 12.72 2.43 8.90
N VAL A 46 12.51 3.13 10.02
CA VAL A 46 11.51 2.74 11.02
C VAL A 46 10.10 2.93 10.46
N GLY A 47 9.27 1.89 10.50
CA GLY A 47 7.92 1.92 9.93
C GLY A 47 7.71 1.04 8.70
N GLY A 48 8.59 0.06 8.47
CA GLY A 48 8.36 -0.97 7.47
C GLY A 48 6.97 -1.60 7.61
N GLY A 49 6.29 -1.81 6.48
CA GLY A 49 4.95 -2.43 6.44
C GLY A 49 3.77 -1.51 6.78
N VAL A 50 3.98 -0.24 7.15
CA VAL A 50 2.88 0.70 7.44
C VAL A 50 1.97 0.92 6.22
N CYS A 51 2.54 1.06 5.02
CA CYS A 51 1.76 1.20 3.79
C CYS A 51 0.96 -0.06 3.45
N GLN A 52 1.47 -1.25 3.80
CA GLN A 52 0.70 -2.49 3.64
C GLN A 52 -0.54 -2.49 4.53
N VAL A 53 -0.40 -2.06 5.80
CA VAL A 53 -1.54 -1.90 6.73
C VAL A 53 -2.56 -0.91 6.17
N SER A 54 -2.12 0.26 5.68
CA SER A 54 -3.00 1.25 5.06
C SER A 54 -3.74 0.69 3.85
N THR A 55 -3.02 0.03 2.95
CA THR A 55 -3.59 -0.64 1.77
C THR A 55 -4.65 -1.67 2.16
N THR A 56 -4.40 -2.53 3.16
CA THR A 56 -5.38 -3.53 3.60
C THR A 56 -6.62 -2.90 4.23
N ILE A 57 -6.47 -1.83 5.03
CA ILE A 57 -7.62 -1.08 5.57
C ILE A 57 -8.40 -0.40 4.44
N TYR A 58 -7.72 0.20 3.46
CA TYR A 58 -8.35 0.80 2.28
C TYR A 58 -9.17 -0.23 1.50
N GLN A 59 -8.60 -1.37 1.16
CA GLN A 59 -9.31 -2.44 0.46
C GLN A 59 -10.52 -2.92 1.28
N THR A 60 -10.36 -3.06 2.61
CA THR A 60 -11.49 -3.44 3.48
C THR A 60 -12.60 -2.38 3.47
N ALA A 61 -12.26 -1.09 3.57
CA ALA A 61 -13.22 0.02 3.50
C ALA A 61 -13.87 0.14 2.12
N PHE A 62 -13.09 -0.13 1.06
CA PHE A 62 -13.53 -0.16 -0.33
C PHE A 62 -14.67 -1.17 -0.50
N PHE A 63 -14.43 -2.42 -0.13
CA PHE A 63 -15.42 -3.51 -0.26
C PHE A 63 -16.51 -3.48 0.80
N ALA A 64 -16.29 -2.82 1.92
CA ALA A 64 -17.34 -2.58 2.91
C ALA A 64 -18.34 -1.51 2.46
N GLY A 65 -18.07 -0.74 1.40
CA GLY A 65 -18.98 0.25 0.83
C GLY A 65 -18.91 1.63 1.48
N TYR A 66 -17.90 1.89 2.33
CA TYR A 66 -17.74 3.18 2.97
C TYR A 66 -17.21 4.24 1.98
N PRO A 67 -17.73 5.49 2.01
CA PRO A 67 -17.19 6.61 1.25
C PRO A 67 -15.73 6.87 1.58
N ILE A 68 -14.85 6.84 0.58
CA ILE A 68 -13.43 7.15 0.74
C ILE A 68 -13.24 8.65 0.58
N VAL A 69 -12.64 9.31 1.58
CA VAL A 69 -12.43 10.77 1.61
C VAL A 69 -11.06 11.12 1.07
N ALA A 70 -10.06 10.33 1.42
CA ALA A 70 -8.69 10.53 0.99
C ALA A 70 -8.02 9.17 0.77
N ARG A 71 -7.44 9.02 -0.41
CA ARG A 71 -6.59 7.89 -0.79
C ARG A 71 -5.53 8.45 -1.74
N GLN A 72 -4.31 7.97 -1.61
CA GLN A 72 -3.22 8.24 -2.54
C GLN A 72 -2.50 6.93 -2.85
N GLU A 73 -2.20 6.69 -4.12
CA GLU A 73 -1.37 5.60 -4.60
C GLU A 73 0.11 5.80 -4.23
N HIS A 74 0.89 4.72 -4.30
CA HIS A 74 2.33 4.83 -4.36
C HIS A 74 2.77 5.52 -5.66
N GLY A 75 3.95 6.15 -5.64
CA GLY A 75 4.44 6.92 -6.79
C GLY A 75 4.80 6.06 -8.01
N TYR A 76 5.11 4.78 -7.80
CA TYR A 76 5.43 3.81 -8.85
C TYR A 76 4.71 2.50 -8.57
N TRP A 77 4.60 1.69 -9.61
CA TRP A 77 3.86 0.44 -9.57
C TRP A 77 4.62 -0.60 -8.73
N LEU A 78 3.95 -1.12 -7.70
CA LEU A 78 4.51 -2.15 -6.82
C LEU A 78 3.84 -3.49 -7.12
N ASP A 79 4.57 -4.40 -7.77
CA ASP A 79 4.02 -5.65 -8.31
C ASP A 79 3.44 -6.57 -7.24
N TYR A 80 3.96 -6.54 -6.02
CA TYR A 80 3.44 -7.38 -4.93
C TYR A 80 2.01 -7.02 -4.50
N TYR A 81 1.46 -5.87 -4.91
CA TYR A 81 0.03 -5.57 -4.73
C TYR A 81 -0.85 -6.14 -5.86
N ASN A 82 -0.27 -6.60 -6.97
CA ASN A 82 -1.01 -7.20 -8.08
C ASN A 82 -1.62 -8.56 -7.70
N ASP A 83 -0.95 -9.30 -6.80
CA ASP A 83 -1.40 -10.62 -6.33
C ASP A 83 -2.67 -10.56 -5.45
N GLY A 84 -3.04 -9.37 -5.00
CA GLY A 84 -4.26 -9.12 -4.22
C GLY A 84 -5.44 -8.65 -5.08
N GLU A 85 -5.94 -7.45 -4.78
CA GLU A 85 -7.10 -6.84 -5.46
C GLU A 85 -6.76 -6.24 -6.84
N GLY A 86 -5.52 -6.45 -7.30
CA GLY A 86 -5.00 -5.97 -8.57
C GLY A 86 -4.46 -4.53 -8.50
N PRO A 87 -3.91 -4.04 -9.63
CA PRO A 87 -3.29 -2.73 -9.68
C PRO A 87 -4.29 -1.61 -9.42
N GLY A 88 -3.81 -0.52 -8.81
CA GLY A 88 -4.65 0.64 -8.43
C GLY A 88 -5.45 0.45 -7.14
N MET A 89 -5.23 -0.67 -6.42
CA MET A 89 -5.90 -0.98 -5.14
C MET A 89 -5.02 -0.79 -3.91
N ASP A 90 -3.96 0.01 -4.03
CA ASP A 90 -3.05 0.40 -2.96
C ASP A 90 -3.45 1.75 -2.32
N ALA A 91 -3.00 1.98 -1.09
CA ALA A 91 -3.14 3.28 -0.43
C ALA A 91 -1.88 3.59 0.41
N THR A 92 -1.03 4.46 -0.10
CA THR A 92 0.18 4.91 0.59
C THR A 92 -0.15 5.91 1.70
N VAL A 93 0.72 5.96 2.70
CA VAL A 93 0.62 6.89 3.84
C VAL A 93 2.01 7.37 4.23
N PHE A 94 2.09 8.63 4.64
CA PHE A 94 3.33 9.26 5.09
C PHE A 94 2.96 10.31 6.14
N SER A 95 2.94 9.89 7.41
CA SER A 95 2.47 10.73 8.51
C SER A 95 3.36 11.97 8.68
N PRO A 96 2.78 13.17 8.88
CA PRO A 96 1.35 13.49 8.91
C PRO A 96 0.77 13.95 7.56
N ILE A 97 1.57 13.94 6.47
CA ILE A 97 1.27 14.63 5.21
C ILE A 97 0.31 13.84 4.33
N VAL A 98 0.55 12.54 4.16
CA VAL A 98 -0.30 11.64 3.35
C VAL A 98 -1.06 10.71 4.29
N ASP A 99 -2.38 10.70 4.15
CA ASP A 99 -3.31 9.99 5.03
C ASP A 99 -4.36 9.23 4.22
N PHE A 100 -4.79 8.08 4.74
CA PHE A 100 -5.94 7.36 4.24
C PHE A 100 -7.16 7.62 5.14
N ARG A 101 -8.28 8.04 4.53
CA ARG A 101 -9.48 8.45 5.27
C ARG A 101 -10.78 7.98 4.61
N PHE A 102 -11.74 7.58 5.44
CA PHE A 102 -13.10 7.21 5.01
C PHE A 102 -14.14 7.65 6.04
N VAL A 103 -15.41 7.78 5.65
CA VAL A 103 -16.50 8.13 6.58
C VAL A 103 -17.37 6.92 6.87
N ASN A 104 -17.71 6.70 8.13
CA ASN A 104 -18.83 5.84 8.49
C ASN A 104 -20.16 6.58 8.24
N ASN A 105 -20.69 6.51 7.03
CA ASN A 105 -21.97 7.14 6.66
C ASN A 105 -23.21 6.33 7.09
N THR A 106 -23.05 5.31 7.94
CA THR A 106 -24.15 4.48 8.43
C THR A 106 -24.68 5.01 9.77
N PRO A 107 -25.91 4.67 10.20
CA PRO A 107 -26.42 5.03 11.51
C PRO A 107 -25.87 4.13 12.64
N TYR A 108 -24.93 3.23 12.33
CA TYR A 108 -24.41 2.22 13.26
C TYR A 108 -22.92 2.41 13.49
N HIS A 109 -22.43 1.96 14.64
CA HIS A 109 -21.00 1.96 14.91
C HIS A 109 -20.31 0.90 14.06
N LEU A 110 -19.12 1.23 13.57
CA LEU A 110 -18.21 0.30 12.92
C LEU A 110 -17.11 -0.08 13.91
N LEU A 111 -16.93 -1.38 14.16
CA LEU A 111 -15.78 -1.94 14.86
C LEU A 111 -14.75 -2.44 13.83
N ILE A 112 -13.49 -2.06 14.01
CA ILE A 112 -12.36 -2.51 13.21
C ILE A 112 -11.48 -3.40 14.08
N GLU A 113 -11.17 -4.58 13.57
CA GLU A 113 -10.22 -5.51 14.17
C GLU A 113 -9.22 -5.99 13.13
N ASN A 114 -8.05 -6.45 13.59
CA ASN A 114 -7.07 -7.10 12.75
C ASN A 114 -6.49 -8.35 13.40
N TYR A 115 -6.05 -9.27 12.55
CA TYR A 115 -5.55 -10.58 12.93
C TYR A 115 -4.36 -10.91 12.04
N TYR A 116 -3.21 -11.21 12.67
CA TYR A 116 -2.02 -11.64 11.96
C TYR A 116 -1.83 -13.16 12.08
N ASN A 117 -1.62 -13.83 10.95
CA ASN A 117 -1.27 -15.24 10.90
C ASN A 117 0.21 -15.36 10.54
N GLN A 118 1.02 -15.82 11.51
CA GLN A 118 2.46 -15.96 11.34
C GLN A 118 2.86 -17.06 10.34
N GLU A 119 2.09 -18.14 10.21
CA GLU A 119 2.42 -19.24 9.28
C GLU A 119 2.20 -18.85 7.82
N LEU A 120 1.23 -17.98 7.58
CA LEU A 120 0.88 -17.49 6.24
C LEU A 120 1.47 -16.11 5.95
N GLU A 121 2.17 -15.52 6.92
CA GLU A 121 2.65 -14.12 6.90
C GLU A 121 1.54 -13.13 6.48
N ALA A 122 0.30 -13.41 6.88
CA ALA A 122 -0.89 -12.74 6.37
C ALA A 122 -1.57 -11.87 7.43
N LEU A 123 -1.85 -10.61 7.09
CA LEU A 123 -2.62 -9.68 7.91
C LEU A 123 -4.05 -9.58 7.39
N THR A 124 -5.03 -9.82 8.25
CA THR A 124 -6.46 -9.70 7.92
C THR A 124 -7.10 -8.58 8.72
N PHE A 125 -7.80 -7.67 8.03
CA PHE A 125 -8.70 -6.70 8.67
C PHE A 125 -10.16 -7.17 8.58
N LYS A 126 -10.92 -6.89 9.63
CA LYS A 126 -12.35 -7.20 9.71
C LYS A 126 -13.12 -5.98 10.19
N PHE A 127 -14.14 -5.63 9.43
CA PHE A 127 -15.05 -4.53 9.72
C PHE A 127 -16.39 -5.12 10.15
N TYR A 128 -16.83 -4.79 11.37
CA TYR A 128 -18.08 -5.26 11.95
C TYR A 128 -19.04 -4.10 12.14
N SER A 129 -20.20 -4.16 11.51
CA SER A 129 -21.29 -3.20 11.68
C SER A 129 -22.63 -3.89 11.42
N THR A 130 -23.73 -3.18 11.66
CA THR A 130 -25.06 -3.66 11.27
C THR A 130 -25.20 -3.56 9.76
N SER A 131 -25.64 -4.64 9.11
CA SER A 131 -25.77 -4.69 7.65
C SER A 131 -26.76 -3.64 7.15
N MET A 132 -26.32 -2.84 6.18
CA MET A 132 -27.16 -1.91 5.42
C MET A 132 -27.86 -2.61 4.24
N GLY A 133 -27.54 -3.88 3.96
CA GLY A 133 -28.02 -4.61 2.81
C GLY A 133 -27.49 -4.12 1.46
N TRP A 134 -26.48 -3.24 1.46
CA TRP A 134 -25.86 -2.78 0.22
C TRP A 134 -24.96 -3.84 -0.41
N THR A 135 -24.72 -3.71 -1.71
CA THR A 135 -23.73 -4.50 -2.45
C THR A 135 -22.66 -3.58 -2.99
N VAL A 136 -21.44 -4.11 -3.12
CA VAL A 136 -20.29 -3.41 -3.69
C VAL A 136 -19.77 -4.22 -4.86
N GLU A 137 -19.57 -3.55 -5.99
CA GLU A 137 -19.00 -4.11 -7.20
C GLU A 137 -17.74 -3.33 -7.57
N LYS A 138 -16.64 -4.05 -7.80
CA LYS A 138 -15.42 -3.50 -8.38
C LYS A 138 -15.47 -3.76 -9.89
N GLY A 139 -15.40 -2.70 -10.68
CA GLY A 139 -15.30 -2.82 -12.14
C GLY A 139 -13.96 -3.41 -12.58
N GLU A 140 -13.89 -3.77 -13.86
CA GLU A 140 -12.63 -4.16 -14.49
C GLU A 140 -11.60 -3.04 -14.36
N THR A 141 -10.37 -3.42 -14.00
CA THR A 141 -9.27 -2.47 -13.91
C THR A 141 -8.84 -2.07 -15.31
N GLN A 142 -8.78 -0.78 -15.59
CA GLN A 142 -8.28 -0.24 -16.84
C GLN A 142 -6.84 0.23 -16.63
N ILE A 143 -5.93 -0.23 -17.48
CA ILE A 143 -4.53 0.21 -17.51
C ILE A 143 -4.34 0.99 -18.81
N LEU A 144 -3.87 2.22 -18.70
CA LEU A 144 -3.71 3.17 -19.79
C LEU A 144 -2.33 3.82 -19.72
N ASN A 145 -1.88 4.43 -20.81
CA ASN A 145 -0.65 5.23 -20.88
C ASN A 145 0.60 4.50 -20.34
N GLU A 146 0.71 3.20 -20.62
CA GLU A 146 1.86 2.39 -20.20
C GLU A 146 3.14 2.93 -20.82
N THR A 147 4.18 3.05 -19.99
CA THR A 147 5.53 3.42 -20.44
C THR A 147 6.40 2.17 -20.61
N GLU A 148 7.55 2.32 -21.25
CA GLU A 148 8.56 1.26 -21.23
C GLU A 148 9.09 1.06 -19.80
N VAL A 149 9.43 -0.19 -19.47
CA VAL A 149 10.17 -0.53 -18.25
C VAL A 149 11.59 0.02 -18.41
N PRO A 150 12.13 0.79 -17.44
CA PRO A 150 13.49 1.31 -17.52
C PRO A 150 14.54 0.21 -17.75
N GLY A 151 15.52 0.52 -18.60
CA GLY A 151 16.61 -0.40 -18.93
C GLY A 151 17.75 -0.39 -17.89
N PRO A 152 18.72 -1.34 -17.99
CA PRO A 152 19.86 -1.41 -17.09
C PRO A 152 20.75 -0.15 -17.02
N GLU A 153 20.66 0.71 -18.04
CA GLU A 153 21.33 2.01 -18.08
C GLU A 153 20.73 3.06 -17.12
N GLU A 154 19.49 2.83 -16.66
CA GLU A 154 18.78 3.67 -15.71
C GLU A 154 18.81 3.12 -14.28
N ASP A 155 19.38 1.92 -14.09
CA ASP A 155 19.47 1.25 -12.80
C ASP A 155 20.25 2.08 -11.77
N ARG A 156 19.72 2.10 -10.55
CA ARG A 156 20.28 2.82 -9.42
C ARG A 156 21.15 1.89 -8.58
N TRP A 157 22.36 2.34 -8.28
CA TRP A 157 23.31 1.62 -7.44
C TRP A 157 23.72 2.51 -6.28
N GLU A 158 23.30 2.12 -5.08
CA GLU A 158 23.48 2.89 -3.85
C GLU A 158 24.43 2.15 -2.91
N PHE A 159 25.42 2.86 -2.36
CA PHE A 159 26.38 2.25 -1.45
C PHE A 159 25.75 2.04 -0.06
N ASP A 160 25.78 0.80 0.43
CA ASP A 160 25.30 0.44 1.76
C ASP A 160 26.49 -0.11 2.60
N PRO A 161 27.01 0.66 3.57
CA PRO A 161 28.16 0.25 4.37
C PRO A 161 27.84 -0.92 5.33
N ASP A 162 26.57 -1.20 5.57
CA ASP A 162 26.12 -2.26 6.49
C ASP A 162 26.02 -3.61 5.77
N LEU A 163 26.08 -3.64 4.44
CA LEU A 163 26.17 -4.88 3.67
C LEU A 163 27.54 -5.55 3.83
N PRO A 164 27.59 -6.90 3.86
CA PRO A 164 28.85 -7.62 3.84
C PRO A 164 29.76 -7.19 2.65
N PRO A 165 31.09 -7.16 2.83
CA PRO A 165 31.99 -6.84 1.73
C PRO A 165 31.80 -7.79 0.54
N GLY A 166 31.75 -7.23 -0.68
CA GLY A 166 31.60 -8.00 -1.91
C GLY A 166 30.19 -8.48 -2.25
N THR A 167 29.15 -7.99 -1.56
CA THR A 167 27.75 -8.39 -1.84
C THR A 167 26.93 -7.27 -2.46
N VAL A 168 25.91 -7.67 -3.24
CA VAL A 168 24.87 -6.80 -3.79
C VAL A 168 23.51 -7.34 -3.36
N GLU A 169 22.61 -6.44 -2.99
CA GLU A 169 21.20 -6.74 -2.73
C GLU A 169 20.32 -5.92 -3.67
N GLN A 170 19.33 -6.55 -4.30
CA GLN A 170 18.32 -5.84 -5.07
C GLN A 170 17.16 -5.45 -4.15
N ILE A 171 16.87 -4.14 -4.07
CA ILE A 171 15.88 -3.57 -3.17
C ILE A 171 14.55 -3.31 -3.89
N ASP A 172 14.60 -2.83 -5.12
CA ASP A 172 13.44 -2.62 -5.98
C ASP A 172 13.66 -3.26 -7.35
N PHE A 173 12.55 -3.64 -7.98
CA PHE A 173 12.50 -4.17 -9.33
C PHE A 173 11.99 -3.10 -10.29
N ALA A 174 12.55 -3.09 -11.50
CA ALA A 174 12.12 -2.16 -12.53
C ALA A 174 10.66 -2.42 -12.90
N THR A 175 9.88 -1.36 -12.98
CA THR A 175 8.49 -1.40 -13.39
C THR A 175 8.18 -0.32 -14.40
N GLN A 176 7.20 -0.60 -15.25
CA GLN A 176 6.60 0.41 -16.11
C GLN A 176 5.79 1.43 -15.30
N GLY A 177 5.67 2.63 -15.85
CA GLY A 177 4.63 3.56 -15.44
C GLY A 177 3.32 3.26 -16.15
N ALA A 178 2.21 3.68 -15.55
CA ALA A 178 0.88 3.57 -16.13
C ALA A 178 -0.13 4.43 -15.37
N ASP A 179 -1.23 4.78 -16.04
CA ASP A 179 -2.44 5.26 -15.41
C ASP A 179 -3.38 4.07 -15.18
N VAL A 180 -3.77 3.84 -13.92
CA VAL A 180 -4.66 2.74 -13.54
C VAL A 180 -5.97 3.28 -13.00
N ILE A 181 -7.08 2.85 -13.60
CA ILE A 181 -8.43 3.28 -13.23
C ILE A 181 -9.23 2.10 -12.71
N VAL A 182 -9.76 2.22 -11.50
CA VAL A 182 -10.67 1.25 -10.89
C VAL A 182 -12.02 1.89 -10.62
N GLN A 183 -13.09 1.30 -11.14
CA GLN A 183 -14.45 1.72 -10.82
C GLN A 183 -14.96 1.01 -9.56
N ARG A 184 -15.68 1.74 -8.71
CA ARG A 184 -16.48 1.18 -7.62
C ARG A 184 -17.94 1.59 -7.77
N ILE A 185 -18.84 0.62 -7.67
CA ILE A 185 -20.27 0.84 -7.62
C ILE A 185 -20.82 0.29 -6.30
N VAL A 186 -21.55 1.10 -5.55
CA VAL A 186 -22.26 0.69 -4.33
C VAL A 186 -23.76 0.84 -4.57
N ARG A 187 -24.54 -0.22 -4.35
CA ARG A 187 -26.00 -0.23 -4.53
C ARG A 187 -26.71 -0.52 -3.21
N ASP A 188 -27.84 0.12 -2.95
CA ASP A 188 -28.67 -0.17 -1.78
C ASP A 188 -29.36 -1.55 -1.90
N ALA A 189 -30.10 -1.95 -0.86
CA ALA A 189 -30.83 -3.22 -0.83
C ALA A 189 -31.91 -3.35 -1.92
N ASN A 190 -32.32 -2.24 -2.56
CA ASN A 190 -33.28 -2.22 -3.66
C ASN A 190 -32.58 -2.19 -5.04
N GLY A 191 -31.25 -2.17 -5.08
CA GLY A 191 -30.45 -2.06 -6.29
C GLY A 191 -30.22 -0.63 -6.80
N ASN A 192 -30.67 0.39 -6.06
CA ASN A 192 -30.42 1.78 -6.43
C ASN A 192 -28.94 2.12 -6.21
N GLU A 193 -28.35 2.81 -7.18
CA GLU A 193 -26.97 3.26 -7.09
C GLU A 193 -26.83 4.36 -6.03
N LEU A 194 -25.98 4.11 -5.03
CA LEU A 194 -25.62 5.07 -4.00
C LEU A 194 -24.31 5.79 -4.34
N ILE A 195 -23.33 5.03 -4.83
CA ILE A 195 -22.00 5.50 -5.22
C ILE A 195 -21.64 4.86 -6.55
N ASN A 196 -21.05 5.66 -7.45
CA ASN A 196 -20.39 5.21 -8.66
C ASN A 196 -19.23 6.17 -8.92
N GLU A 197 -18.03 5.68 -8.63
CA GLU A 197 -16.83 6.50 -8.62
C GLU A 197 -15.66 5.76 -9.25
N PHE A 198 -14.65 6.54 -9.62
CA PHE A 198 -13.42 6.06 -10.23
C PHE A 198 -12.25 6.45 -9.34
N PHE A 199 -11.40 5.47 -9.04
CA PHE A 199 -10.10 5.66 -8.40
C PHE A 199 -9.05 5.63 -9.49
N THR A 200 -8.36 6.75 -9.68
CA THR A 200 -7.25 6.86 -10.62
C THR A 200 -5.94 6.83 -9.86
N SER A 201 -4.98 6.05 -10.34
CA SER A 201 -3.61 6.00 -9.85
C SER A 201 -2.66 6.35 -10.99
N HIS A 202 -1.66 7.19 -10.69
CA HIS A 202 -0.65 7.60 -11.65
C HIS A 202 0.72 7.08 -11.23
N TYR A 203 1.19 6.00 -11.87
CA TYR A 203 2.48 5.41 -11.59
C TYR A 203 3.53 5.90 -12.59
N ILE A 204 4.68 6.35 -12.10
CA ILE A 204 5.84 6.64 -12.94
C ILE A 204 6.66 5.35 -13.18
N PRO A 205 7.35 5.23 -14.33
CA PRO A 205 8.34 4.17 -14.49
C PRO A 205 9.41 4.27 -13.41
N TYR A 206 9.87 3.12 -12.93
CA TYR A 206 10.84 3.02 -11.86
C TYR A 206 11.91 1.99 -12.23
N PRO A 207 13.21 2.31 -12.12
CA PRO A 207 14.28 1.39 -12.50
C PRO A 207 14.58 0.39 -11.38
N ASN A 208 15.42 -0.61 -11.65
CA ASN A 208 15.92 -1.45 -10.57
C ASN A 208 16.75 -0.59 -9.61
N THR A 209 16.68 -0.93 -8.33
CA THR A 209 17.54 -0.31 -7.31
C THR A 209 18.33 -1.39 -6.60
N PHE A 210 19.64 -1.25 -6.62
CA PHE A 210 20.59 -2.15 -5.99
C PHE A 210 21.35 -1.43 -4.88
N HIS A 211 21.51 -2.09 -3.75
CA HIS A 211 22.46 -1.71 -2.73
C HIS A 211 23.73 -2.55 -2.88
N TYR A 212 24.91 -1.93 -2.79
CA TYR A 212 26.19 -2.64 -2.87
C TYR A 212 27.08 -2.36 -1.66
N GLY A 213 27.73 -3.42 -1.17
CA GLY A 213 28.62 -3.38 -0.01
C GLY A 213 30.06 -2.95 -0.34
N PRO A 214 30.92 -2.80 0.69
CA PRO A 214 32.31 -2.43 0.52
C PRO A 214 33.07 -3.36 -0.45
N GLY A 215 33.82 -2.76 -1.38
CA GLY A 215 34.65 -3.51 -2.33
C GLY A 215 33.93 -3.99 -3.60
N VAL A 216 32.67 -3.59 -3.80
CA VAL A 216 31.93 -3.79 -5.05
C VAL A 216 32.04 -2.54 -5.93
N GLU A 217 32.31 -2.72 -7.22
CA GLU A 217 32.16 -1.67 -8.23
C GLU A 217 30.68 -1.61 -8.67
N PRO A 218 30.05 -0.43 -8.70
CA PRO A 218 28.65 -0.32 -9.13
C PRO A 218 28.50 -0.80 -10.58
N TYR A 219 27.32 -1.35 -10.90
CA TYR A 219 27.01 -1.99 -12.19
C TYR A 219 27.72 -3.33 -12.45
N ASP A 220 28.32 -3.96 -11.44
CA ASP A 220 28.76 -5.35 -11.54
C ASP A 220 27.57 -6.32 -11.37
N TYR A 221 26.82 -6.52 -12.46
CA TYR A 221 25.68 -7.44 -12.49
C TYR A 221 26.03 -8.90 -12.22
N SER A 222 27.32 -9.29 -12.23
CA SER A 222 27.71 -10.67 -11.90
C SER A 222 27.56 -11.01 -10.41
N LEU A 223 27.45 -9.98 -9.56
CA LEU A 223 27.26 -10.10 -8.12
C LEU A 223 25.80 -9.99 -7.69
N VAL A 224 24.90 -9.62 -8.60
CA VAL A 224 23.47 -9.54 -8.33
C VAL A 224 22.92 -10.95 -8.11
N PRO A 225 22.32 -11.26 -6.95
CA PRO A 225 21.70 -12.55 -6.71
C PRO A 225 20.65 -12.86 -7.78
N GLU A 226 20.57 -14.11 -8.26
CA GLU A 226 19.43 -14.53 -9.06
C GLU A 226 18.15 -14.28 -8.25
N SER A 227 17.28 -13.41 -8.74
CA SER A 227 16.03 -13.03 -8.08
C SER A 227 15.24 -14.29 -7.74
N LYS A 228 14.93 -14.51 -6.46
CA LYS A 228 13.89 -15.48 -6.10
C LYS A 228 12.55 -14.88 -6.54
N PRO A 229 11.76 -15.60 -7.38
CA PRO A 229 10.38 -15.22 -7.63
C PRO A 229 9.56 -15.32 -6.34
#